data_AF-A0A7V8F8Y4-F1
#
_entry.id   AF-A0A7V8F8Y4-F1
#
_cell.length_a   1.000
_cell.length_b   1.000
_cell.length_c   1.000
_cell.angle_alpha   90.00
_cell.angle_beta   90.00
_cell.angle_gamma   90.00
#
_symmetry.space_group_name_H-M   'P 1'
#
loop_
_entity.id
_entity.type
_entity.pdbx_description
1 polymer ?
#
loop_
_entity_poly.entity_id
_entity_poly.type
_entity_poly.pdbx_seq_one_letter_code
_entity_poly.pdbx_strand_id
1 'polypeptide(L)'
;MREKRLKTSNARDNAAREQRSVQGQLADAVRQYHQLRGEQVDRLKAFRAKRVHVPLSQRTRTATAELRERFESPSAVRREIDRIERRLEEGHWEQDPSVVALREKLWADHEGLKLDLDKRRLHLERAGKITHEARGAYIQVLRNTVRRYAKNLKVLAELAGIGVDVDLPELSNDDLALASAALNVRFEFDKKGWIGMDDGEASGGQQVMKSLLLLVALMRDEDRPGGFVFIDEPFAHLDIFNIDKVGAFLKSTRAQYILTTPATHNVNVFQPSELTLVTSKRRPGATWAQPLAVLRRRAEVA
;
A
#
# COMPACT_ATOMS: atom_id res chain seq x y z
N MET A 1 -52.01 -70.04 85.10
CA MET A 1 -50.53 -70.11 85.13
C MET A 1 -49.91 -71.06 84.09
N ARG A 2 -50.48 -72.25 83.83
CA ARG A 2 -49.93 -73.26 82.90
C ARG A 2 -50.03 -72.90 81.40
N GLU A 3 -51.14 -72.30 80.98
CA GLU A 3 -51.35 -71.83 79.59
C GLU A 3 -50.45 -70.67 79.16
N LYS A 4 -50.18 -69.72 80.07
CA LYS A 4 -49.26 -68.60 79.82
C LYS A 4 -47.82 -69.07 79.59
N ARG A 5 -47.39 -70.18 80.22
CA ARG A 5 -46.07 -70.80 80.05
C ARG A 5 -45.92 -71.55 78.71
N LEU A 6 -46.98 -72.22 78.25
CA LEU A 6 -47.00 -72.89 76.94
C LEU A 6 -47.01 -71.90 75.76
N LYS A 7 -47.78 -70.81 75.85
CA LYS A 7 -47.76 -69.72 74.85
C LYS A 7 -46.39 -69.03 74.76
N THR A 8 -45.70 -68.85 75.89
CA THR A 8 -44.34 -68.26 75.89
C THR A 8 -43.27 -69.23 75.38
N SER A 9 -43.43 -70.54 75.54
CA SER A 9 -42.53 -71.55 74.95
C SER A 9 -42.66 -71.61 73.43
N ASN A 10 -43.90 -71.71 72.91
CA ASN A 10 -44.14 -71.76 71.47
C ASN A 10 -43.74 -70.45 70.76
N ALA A 11 -43.91 -69.30 71.41
CA ALA A 11 -43.43 -68.02 70.90
C ALA A 11 -41.90 -67.96 70.84
N ARG A 12 -41.19 -68.53 71.82
CA ARG A 12 -39.72 -68.63 71.81
C ARG A 12 -39.21 -69.58 70.73
N ASP A 13 -39.87 -70.71 70.52
CA ASP A 13 -39.46 -71.67 69.49
C ASP A 13 -39.73 -71.13 68.07
N ASN A 14 -40.84 -70.41 67.87
CA ASN A 14 -41.10 -69.71 66.60
C ASN A 14 -40.09 -68.58 66.37
N ALA A 15 -39.79 -67.76 67.39
CA ALA A 15 -38.76 -66.73 67.29
C ALA A 15 -37.37 -67.33 67.00
N ALA A 16 -37.03 -68.49 67.57
CA ALA A 16 -35.77 -69.18 67.30
C ALA A 16 -35.70 -69.81 65.89
N ARG A 17 -36.83 -70.15 65.28
CA ARG A 17 -36.92 -70.60 63.88
C ARG A 17 -36.83 -69.43 62.92
N GLU A 18 -37.52 -68.34 63.20
CA GLU A 18 -37.41 -67.09 62.44
C GLU A 18 -35.98 -66.54 62.48
N GLN A 19 -35.35 -66.53 63.65
CA GLN A 19 -33.95 -66.10 63.80
C GLN A 19 -32.99 -66.97 62.98
N ARG A 20 -33.19 -68.29 62.94
CA ARG A 20 -32.38 -69.20 62.11
C ARG A 20 -32.62 -69.00 60.61
N SER A 21 -33.87 -68.76 60.20
CA SER A 21 -34.22 -68.44 58.81
C SER A 21 -33.55 -67.13 58.35
N VAL A 22 -33.66 -66.08 59.17
CA VAL A 22 -33.03 -64.77 58.90
C VAL A 22 -31.50 -64.88 58.89
N GLN A 23 -30.90 -65.69 59.77
CA GLN A 23 -29.45 -65.97 59.74
C GLN A 23 -29.02 -66.73 58.47
N GLY A 24 -29.82 -67.69 58.00
CA GLY A 24 -29.58 -68.39 56.75
C GLY A 24 -29.65 -67.44 55.55
N GLN A 25 -30.69 -66.61 55.47
CA GLN A 25 -30.85 -65.59 54.44
C GLN A 25 -29.71 -64.57 54.46
N LEU A 26 -29.25 -64.15 55.64
CA LEU A 26 -28.10 -63.26 55.78
C LEU A 26 -26.81 -63.93 55.28
N ALA A 27 -26.58 -65.19 55.61
CA ALA A 27 -25.40 -65.92 55.13
C ALA A 27 -25.39 -66.10 53.61
N ASP A 28 -26.55 -66.37 53.00
CA ASP A 28 -26.70 -66.44 51.54
C ASP A 28 -26.50 -65.07 50.88
N ALA A 29 -27.08 -64.01 51.44
CA ALA A 29 -26.89 -62.65 50.94
C ALA A 29 -25.41 -62.21 51.02
N VAL A 30 -24.71 -62.57 52.10
CA VAL A 30 -23.26 -62.30 52.26
C VAL A 30 -22.45 -63.06 51.21
N ARG A 31 -22.76 -64.34 50.96
CA ARG A 31 -22.10 -65.13 49.90
C ARG A 31 -22.32 -64.52 48.52
N GLN A 32 -23.56 -64.17 48.17
CA GLN A 32 -23.89 -63.53 46.91
C GLN A 32 -23.19 -62.18 46.76
N TYR A 33 -23.14 -61.37 47.83
CA TYR A 33 -22.41 -60.11 47.83
C TYR A 33 -20.91 -60.29 47.55
N HIS A 34 -20.28 -61.28 48.19
CA HIS A 34 -18.86 -61.57 47.94
C HIS A 34 -18.60 -62.05 46.51
N GLN A 35 -19.49 -62.87 45.93
CA GLN A 35 -19.38 -63.31 44.54
C GLN A 35 -19.51 -62.13 43.56
N LEU A 36 -20.57 -61.32 43.69
CA LEU A 36 -20.79 -60.14 42.86
C LEU A 36 -19.63 -59.12 42.98
N ARG A 37 -19.09 -58.95 44.20
CA ARG A 37 -17.93 -58.10 44.43
C ARG A 37 -16.68 -58.64 43.75
N GLY A 38 -16.46 -59.96 43.78
CA GLY A 38 -15.37 -60.63 43.07
C GLY A 38 -15.46 -60.38 41.56
N GLU A 39 -16.63 -60.61 40.97
CA GLU A 39 -16.88 -60.36 39.54
C GLU A 39 -16.64 -58.90 39.14
N GLN A 40 -17.06 -57.94 39.97
CA GLN A 40 -16.80 -56.52 39.72
C GLN A 40 -15.30 -56.19 39.76
N VAL A 41 -14.55 -56.77 40.71
CA VAL A 41 -13.10 -56.60 40.79
C VAL A 41 -12.42 -57.15 39.54
N ASP A 42 -12.83 -58.32 39.06
CA ASP A 42 -12.24 -58.93 37.88
C ASP A 42 -12.58 -58.15 36.59
N ARG A 43 -13.81 -57.64 36.47
CA ARG A 43 -14.17 -56.71 35.38
C ARG A 43 -13.30 -55.45 35.40
N LEU A 44 -13.04 -54.89 36.58
CA LEU A 44 -12.21 -53.70 36.73
C LEU A 44 -10.74 -53.96 36.38
N LYS A 45 -10.19 -55.12 36.77
CA LYS A 45 -8.85 -55.55 36.37
C LYS A 45 -8.75 -55.70 34.85
N ALA A 46 -9.71 -56.37 34.22
CA ALA A 46 -9.75 -56.55 32.77
C ALA A 46 -9.86 -55.20 32.03
N PHE A 47 -10.68 -54.27 32.53
CA PHE A 47 -10.77 -52.92 32.00
C PHE A 47 -9.45 -52.16 32.12
N ARG A 48 -8.78 -52.23 33.28
CA ARG A 48 -7.49 -51.58 33.50
C ARG A 48 -6.42 -52.14 32.56
N ALA A 49 -6.33 -53.45 32.39
CA ALA A 49 -5.38 -54.10 31.47
C ALA A 49 -5.58 -53.61 30.03
N LYS A 50 -6.82 -53.58 29.53
CA LYS A 50 -7.12 -53.08 28.18
C LYS A 50 -6.84 -51.59 28.04
N ARG A 51 -7.10 -50.80 29.08
CA ARG A 51 -6.93 -49.35 29.08
C ARG A 51 -5.46 -48.92 29.00
N VAL A 52 -4.51 -49.75 29.44
CA VAL A 52 -3.07 -49.46 29.35
C VAL A 52 -2.62 -49.22 27.91
N HIS A 53 -3.17 -49.96 26.95
CA HIS A 53 -2.82 -49.85 25.53
C HIS A 53 -3.47 -48.65 24.80
N VAL A 54 -4.34 -47.90 25.48
CA VAL A 54 -4.99 -46.71 24.89
C VAL A 54 -4.15 -45.47 25.23
N PRO A 55 -3.73 -44.63 24.25
CA PRO A 55 -3.01 -43.38 24.52
C PRO A 55 -3.78 -42.45 25.47
N LEU A 56 -3.07 -41.67 26.30
CA LEU A 56 -3.70 -40.79 27.31
C LEU A 56 -4.69 -39.79 26.70
N SER A 57 -4.39 -39.24 25.52
CA SER A 57 -5.25 -38.31 24.79
C SER A 57 -6.61 -38.91 24.42
N GLN A 58 -6.68 -40.22 24.19
CA GLN A 58 -7.91 -40.94 23.82
C GLN A 58 -8.68 -41.51 25.01
N ARG A 59 -8.17 -41.36 26.24
CA ARG A 59 -8.86 -41.81 27.48
C ARG A 59 -9.86 -40.78 28.02
N THR A 60 -9.97 -39.61 27.40
CA THR A 60 -10.88 -38.54 27.77
C THR A 60 -12.33 -38.90 27.40
N ARG A 61 -13.29 -38.32 28.13
CA ARG A 61 -14.72 -38.55 27.86
C ARG A 61 -15.12 -38.08 26.46
N THR A 62 -14.56 -36.97 26.00
CA THR A 62 -14.81 -36.39 24.67
C THR A 62 -14.30 -37.31 23.56
N ALA A 63 -13.02 -37.72 23.61
CA ALA A 63 -12.46 -38.63 22.60
C ALA A 63 -13.18 -39.99 22.57
N THR A 64 -13.61 -40.50 23.74
CA THR A 64 -14.38 -41.76 23.80
C THR A 64 -15.79 -41.60 23.19
N ALA A 65 -16.39 -40.41 23.32
CA ALA A 65 -17.69 -40.11 22.71
C ALA A 65 -17.56 -40.00 21.19
N GLU A 66 -16.56 -39.29 20.68
CA GLU A 66 -16.25 -39.18 19.25
C GLU A 66 -16.00 -40.56 18.61
N LEU A 67 -15.25 -41.44 19.30
CA LEU A 67 -15.03 -42.81 18.83
C LEU A 67 -16.32 -43.64 18.78
N ARG A 68 -17.23 -43.45 19.74
CA ARG A 68 -18.54 -44.11 19.72
C ARG A 68 -19.45 -43.58 18.63
N GLU A 69 -19.42 -42.29 18.36
CA GLU A 69 -20.20 -41.68 17.27
C GLU A 69 -19.69 -42.15 15.92
N ARG A 70 -18.37 -42.20 15.73
CA ARG A 70 -17.76 -42.58 14.45
C ARG A 70 -17.93 -44.05 14.09
N PHE A 71 -17.85 -44.94 15.07
CA PHE A 71 -17.85 -46.39 14.80
C PHE A 71 -19.09 -47.11 15.33
N GLU A 72 -19.96 -46.45 16.10
CA GLU A 72 -21.24 -46.94 16.66
C GLU A 72 -21.14 -48.15 17.60
N SER A 73 -20.43 -49.21 17.21
CA SER A 73 -20.25 -50.46 17.95
C SER A 73 -18.85 -51.07 17.77
N PRO A 74 -18.39 -51.90 18.73
CA PRO A 74 -17.12 -52.63 18.59
C PRO A 74 -17.08 -53.56 17.38
N SER A 75 -18.23 -54.12 16.96
CA SER A 75 -18.32 -54.99 15.79
C SER A 75 -18.12 -54.22 14.49
N ALA A 76 -18.57 -52.97 14.41
CA ALA A 76 -18.33 -52.10 13.25
C ALA A 76 -16.86 -51.69 13.14
N VAL A 77 -16.17 -51.43 14.27
CA VAL A 77 -14.71 -51.23 14.29
C VAL A 77 -13.99 -52.45 13.70
N ARG A 78 -14.35 -53.66 14.12
CA ARG A 78 -13.75 -54.90 13.60
C ARG A 78 -13.97 -55.05 12.10
N ARG A 79 -15.20 -54.83 11.62
CA ARG A 79 -15.50 -54.88 10.17
C ARG A 79 -14.69 -53.87 9.38
N GLU A 80 -14.46 -52.67 9.93
CA GLU A 80 -13.66 -51.65 9.24
C GLU A 80 -12.18 -52.03 9.23
N ILE A 81 -11.65 -52.63 10.30
CA ILE A 81 -10.30 -53.22 10.31
C ILE A 81 -10.21 -54.31 9.23
N ASP A 82 -11.12 -55.28 9.23
CA ASP A 82 -11.13 -56.38 8.25
C ASP A 82 -11.27 -55.87 6.80
N ARG A 83 -11.96 -54.74 6.61
CA ARG A 83 -12.09 -54.08 5.31
C ARG A 83 -10.79 -53.41 4.88
N ILE A 84 -10.10 -52.72 5.80
CA ILE A 84 -8.82 -52.08 5.55
C ILE A 84 -7.75 -53.14 5.27
N GLU A 85 -7.71 -54.21 6.05
CA GLU A 85 -6.80 -55.34 5.87
C GLU A 85 -6.99 -55.99 4.50
N ARG A 86 -8.23 -56.36 4.14
CA ARG A 86 -8.52 -56.88 2.78
C ARG A 86 -8.12 -55.92 1.68
N ARG A 87 -8.38 -54.61 1.85
CA ARG A 87 -7.98 -53.61 0.85
C ARG A 87 -6.46 -53.49 0.73
N LEU A 88 -5.72 -53.64 1.83
CA LEU A 88 -4.25 -53.64 1.81
C LEU A 88 -3.71 -54.90 1.13
N GLU A 89 -4.29 -56.07 1.40
CA GLU A 89 -3.88 -57.36 0.84
C GLU A 89 -4.26 -57.53 -0.64
N GLU A 90 -5.48 -57.18 -1.01
CA GLU A 90 -6.02 -57.36 -2.37
C GLU A 90 -5.72 -56.16 -3.29
N GLY A 91 -5.24 -55.05 -2.72
CA GLY A 91 -4.94 -53.83 -3.48
C GLY A 91 -3.66 -53.96 -4.31
N HIS A 92 -3.71 -53.48 -5.55
CA HIS A 92 -2.52 -53.32 -6.38
C HIS A 92 -1.84 -51.98 -6.05
N TRP A 93 -0.83 -52.04 -5.19
CA TRP A 93 -0.02 -50.89 -4.79
C TRP A 93 1.29 -50.86 -5.56
N GLU A 94 1.75 -49.66 -5.90
CA GLU A 94 3.09 -49.46 -6.44
C GLU A 94 4.12 -49.79 -5.34
N GLN A 95 5.00 -50.76 -5.60
CA GLN A 95 5.99 -51.23 -4.62
C GLN A 95 7.36 -50.55 -4.77
N ASP A 96 7.53 -49.69 -5.78
CA ASP A 96 8.77 -48.96 -5.99
C ASP A 96 9.07 -48.01 -4.80
N PRO A 97 10.17 -48.23 -4.04
CA PRO A 97 10.52 -47.38 -2.92
C PRO A 97 10.81 -45.92 -3.31
N SER A 98 11.11 -45.65 -4.59
CA SER A 98 11.37 -44.31 -5.10
C SER A 98 10.12 -43.41 -5.10
N VAL A 99 8.92 -43.98 -5.17
CA VAL A 99 7.67 -43.22 -5.27
C VAL A 99 7.40 -42.44 -3.99
N VAL A 100 7.71 -43.01 -2.83
CA VAL A 100 7.59 -42.32 -1.54
C VAL A 100 8.58 -41.16 -1.46
N ALA A 101 9.84 -41.41 -1.85
CA ALA A 101 10.89 -40.39 -1.88
C ALA A 101 10.55 -39.25 -2.86
N LEU A 102 10.01 -39.58 -4.04
CA LEU A 102 9.56 -38.60 -5.03
C LEU A 102 8.39 -37.77 -4.49
N ARG A 103 7.39 -38.40 -3.87
CA ARG A 103 6.28 -37.69 -3.23
C ARG A 103 6.77 -36.72 -2.16
N GLU A 104 7.68 -37.16 -1.29
CA GLU A 104 8.25 -36.31 -0.23
C GLU A 104 9.03 -35.14 -0.81
N LYS A 105 9.83 -35.39 -1.85
CA LYS A 105 10.52 -34.32 -2.59
C LYS A 105 9.53 -33.33 -3.20
N LEU A 106 8.53 -33.79 -3.94
CA LEU A 106 7.51 -32.94 -4.57
C LEU A 106 6.72 -32.15 -3.52
N TRP A 107 6.43 -32.76 -2.37
CA TRP A 107 5.78 -32.08 -1.26
C TRP A 107 6.66 -30.97 -0.68
N ALA A 108 7.95 -31.26 -0.46
CA ALA A 108 8.90 -30.26 0.04
C ALA A 108 9.09 -29.11 -0.96
N ASP A 109 9.23 -29.42 -2.25
CA ASP A 109 9.32 -28.43 -3.33
C ASP A 109 8.05 -27.56 -3.40
N HIS A 110 6.87 -28.20 -3.28
CA HIS A 110 5.59 -27.50 -3.26
C HIS A 110 5.46 -26.56 -2.06
N GLU A 111 5.77 -27.02 -0.84
CA GLU A 111 5.73 -26.17 0.35
C GLU A 111 6.75 -25.03 0.27
N GLY A 112 7.93 -25.27 -0.32
CA GLY A 112 8.92 -24.24 -0.60
C GLY A 112 8.39 -23.16 -1.55
N LEU A 113 7.83 -23.57 -2.70
CA LEU A 113 7.23 -22.65 -3.68
C LEU A 113 6.05 -21.86 -3.10
N LYS A 114 5.22 -22.50 -2.30
CA LYS A 114 4.09 -21.85 -1.61
C LYS A 114 4.57 -20.76 -0.67
N LEU A 115 5.59 -21.06 0.15
CA LEU A 115 6.17 -20.10 1.08
C LEU A 115 6.82 -18.91 0.35
N ASP A 116 7.48 -19.16 -0.78
CA ASP A 116 8.05 -18.10 -1.62
C ASP A 116 6.98 -17.24 -2.31
N LEU A 117 5.89 -17.84 -2.77
CA LEU A 117 4.74 -17.09 -3.30
C LEU A 117 4.12 -16.19 -2.24
N ASP A 118 3.95 -16.68 -1.01
CA ASP A 118 3.39 -15.89 0.09
C ASP A 118 4.30 -14.71 0.45
N LYS A 119 5.63 -14.91 0.47
CA LYS A 119 6.61 -13.82 0.62
C LYS A 119 6.47 -12.79 -0.51
N ARG A 120 6.44 -13.24 -1.77
CA ARG A 120 6.34 -12.33 -2.93
C ARG A 120 5.04 -11.54 -2.94
N ARG A 121 3.92 -12.15 -2.53
CA ARG A 121 2.63 -11.47 -2.35
C ARG A 121 2.73 -10.34 -1.33
N LEU A 122 3.34 -10.60 -0.17
CA LEU A 122 3.56 -9.58 0.85
C LEU A 122 4.45 -8.43 0.34
N HIS A 123 5.51 -8.75 -0.41
CA HIS A 123 6.37 -7.73 -1.03
C HIS A 123 5.62 -6.89 -2.06
N LEU A 124 4.80 -7.52 -2.90
CA LEU A 124 3.98 -6.81 -3.90
C LEU A 124 2.97 -5.87 -3.24
N GLU A 125 2.27 -6.33 -2.20
CA GLU A 125 1.32 -5.50 -1.46
C GLU A 125 2.02 -4.29 -0.83
N ARG A 126 3.18 -4.51 -0.20
CA ARG A 126 3.99 -3.44 0.39
C ARG A 126 4.47 -2.44 -0.68
N ALA A 127 4.99 -2.94 -1.80
CA ALA A 127 5.44 -2.09 -2.89
C ALA A 127 4.28 -1.25 -3.44
N GLY A 128 3.10 -1.85 -3.62
CA GLY A 128 1.88 -1.14 -4.05
C GLY A 128 1.45 -0.03 -3.10
N LYS A 129 1.55 -0.24 -1.78
CA LYS A 129 1.27 0.82 -0.79
C LYS A 129 2.27 1.97 -0.89
N ILE A 130 3.56 1.65 -0.94
CA ILE A 130 4.63 2.66 -1.02
C ILE A 130 4.50 3.49 -2.30
N THR A 131 4.22 2.86 -3.45
CA THR A 131 4.06 3.60 -4.71
C THR A 131 2.82 4.49 -4.69
N HIS A 132 1.71 4.02 -4.10
CA HIS A 132 0.50 4.82 -3.94
C HIS A 132 0.73 6.05 -3.05
N GLU A 133 1.40 5.85 -1.90
CA GLU A 133 1.77 6.94 -0.98
C GLU A 133 2.72 7.94 -1.63
N ALA A 134 3.77 7.45 -2.30
CA ALA A 134 4.74 8.30 -3.01
C ALA A 134 4.07 9.12 -4.11
N ARG A 135 3.13 8.52 -4.86
CA ARG A 135 2.33 9.22 -5.87
C ARG A 135 1.48 10.31 -5.25
N GLY A 136 0.79 10.03 -4.15
CA GLY A 136 0.00 11.02 -3.42
C GLY A 136 0.85 12.20 -2.91
N ALA A 137 2.03 11.92 -2.36
CA ALA A 137 2.98 12.94 -1.92
C ALA A 137 3.46 13.81 -3.10
N TYR A 138 3.78 13.20 -4.24
CA TYR A 138 4.21 13.93 -5.43
C TYR A 138 3.09 14.81 -6.00
N ILE A 139 1.84 14.31 -6.04
CA ILE A 139 0.66 15.11 -6.44
C ILE A 139 0.52 16.34 -5.56
N GLN A 140 0.77 16.22 -4.25
CA GLN A 140 0.71 17.37 -3.34
C GLN A 140 1.80 18.39 -3.64
N VAL A 141 3.02 17.94 -3.94
CA VAL A 141 4.11 18.82 -4.39
C VAL A 141 3.71 19.54 -5.69
N LEU A 142 3.21 18.80 -6.68
CA LEU A 142 2.77 19.36 -7.96
C LEU A 142 1.68 20.43 -7.76
N ARG A 143 0.67 20.14 -6.94
CA ARG A 143 -0.42 21.09 -6.63
C ARG A 143 0.12 22.38 -6.00
N ASN A 144 1.06 22.26 -5.06
CA ASN A 144 1.70 23.42 -4.45
C ASN A 144 2.53 24.22 -5.47
N THR A 145 3.29 23.55 -6.34
CA THR A 145 4.08 24.17 -7.39
C THR A 145 3.21 24.92 -8.40
N VAL A 146 2.13 24.31 -8.89
CA VAL A 146 1.22 24.96 -9.86
C VAL A 146 0.50 26.15 -9.21
N ARG A 147 0.08 26.03 -7.95
CA ARG A 147 -0.52 27.15 -7.22
C ARG A 147 0.47 28.32 -7.04
N ARG A 148 1.73 28.01 -6.68
CA ARG A 148 2.80 28.99 -6.55
C ARG A 148 3.08 29.68 -7.90
N TYR A 149 3.17 28.89 -8.97
CA TYR A 149 3.34 29.40 -10.32
C TYR A 149 2.20 30.35 -10.73
N ALA A 150 0.94 29.97 -10.49
CA ALA A 150 -0.22 30.81 -10.77
C ALA A 150 -0.19 32.13 -9.98
N LYS A 151 0.24 32.09 -8.70
CA LYS A 151 0.45 33.30 -7.89
C LYS A 151 1.53 34.20 -8.50
N ASN A 152 2.70 33.63 -8.82
CA ASN A 152 3.81 34.37 -9.43
C ASN A 152 3.40 35.03 -10.75
N LEU A 153 2.65 34.30 -11.57
CA LEU A 153 2.15 34.76 -12.85
C LEU A 153 1.25 36.00 -12.67
N LYS A 154 0.32 35.96 -11.72
CA LYS A 154 -0.57 37.10 -11.41
C LYS A 154 0.21 38.33 -10.95
N VAL A 155 1.20 38.17 -10.07
CA VAL A 155 2.03 39.30 -9.61
C VAL A 155 2.85 39.90 -10.74
N LEU A 156 3.44 39.08 -11.61
CA LEU A 156 4.20 39.57 -12.77
C LEU A 156 3.30 40.23 -13.81
N ALA A 157 2.10 39.69 -14.02
CA ALA A 157 1.11 40.27 -14.91
C ALA A 157 0.64 41.64 -14.45
N GLU A 158 0.41 41.80 -13.14
CA GLU A 158 0.08 43.09 -12.55
C GLU A 158 1.19 44.14 -12.77
N LEU A 159 2.46 43.77 -12.59
CA LEU A 159 3.60 44.65 -12.89
C LEU A 159 3.70 45.04 -14.36
N ALA A 160 3.22 44.18 -15.26
CA ALA A 160 3.18 44.42 -16.70
C ALA A 160 1.90 45.14 -17.16
N GLY A 161 0.93 45.37 -16.27
CA GLY A 161 -0.40 45.90 -16.62
C GLY A 161 -1.25 44.94 -17.46
N ILE A 162 -1.00 43.63 -17.37
CA ILE A 162 -1.70 42.57 -18.10
C ILE A 162 -2.65 41.85 -17.13
N GLY A 163 -3.91 41.64 -17.53
CA GLY A 163 -4.83 40.78 -16.78
C GLY A 163 -4.49 39.31 -17.03
N VAL A 164 -4.41 38.49 -15.97
CA VAL A 164 -4.14 37.05 -16.11
C VAL A 164 -5.13 36.23 -15.30
N ASP A 165 -5.73 35.27 -15.99
CA ASP A 165 -6.57 34.24 -15.40
C ASP A 165 -5.94 32.86 -15.60
N VAL A 166 -5.94 32.06 -14.54
CA VAL A 166 -5.28 30.76 -14.50
C VAL A 166 -6.27 29.75 -13.97
N ASP A 167 -6.64 28.82 -14.83
CA ASP A 167 -7.47 27.69 -14.47
C ASP A 167 -6.57 26.54 -14.00
N LEU A 168 -6.69 26.20 -12.71
CA LEU A 168 -5.82 25.21 -12.09
C LEU A 168 -6.30 23.79 -12.45
N PRO A 169 -5.41 22.91 -12.93
CA PRO A 169 -5.78 21.54 -13.26
C PRO A 169 -6.26 20.77 -12.03
N GLU A 170 -7.22 19.88 -12.25
CA GLU A 170 -7.61 18.89 -11.26
C GLU A 170 -6.53 17.81 -11.17
N LEU A 171 -5.77 17.84 -10.08
CA LEU A 171 -4.72 16.85 -9.80
C LEU A 171 -5.24 15.85 -8.77
N SER A 172 -5.77 14.73 -9.23
CA SER A 172 -6.22 13.61 -8.39
C SER A 172 -5.34 12.38 -8.59
N ASN A 173 -5.44 11.38 -7.71
CA ASN A 173 -4.66 10.15 -7.80
C ASN A 173 -5.33 9.14 -8.74
N ASP A 174 -5.69 9.60 -9.93
CA ASP A 174 -6.32 8.82 -11.01
C ASP A 174 -5.54 9.04 -12.32
N ASP A 175 -5.30 7.97 -13.07
CA ASP A 175 -4.50 8.02 -14.29
C ASP A 175 -5.19 8.81 -15.39
N LEU A 176 -6.51 8.68 -15.51
CA LEU A 176 -7.28 9.39 -16.52
C LEU A 176 -7.33 10.89 -16.22
N ALA A 177 -7.60 11.25 -14.95
CA ALA A 177 -7.58 12.64 -14.52
C ALA A 177 -6.20 13.29 -14.69
N LEU A 178 -5.11 12.61 -14.36
CA LEU A 178 -3.76 13.15 -14.55
C LEU A 178 -3.37 13.27 -16.03
N ALA A 179 -3.83 12.35 -16.88
CA ALA A 179 -3.54 12.40 -18.31
C ALA A 179 -4.27 13.56 -19.02
N SER A 180 -5.45 13.94 -18.53
CA SER A 180 -6.23 15.06 -19.07
C SER A 180 -5.93 16.40 -18.36
N ALA A 181 -5.17 16.39 -17.27
CA ALA A 181 -4.82 17.59 -16.52
C ALA A 181 -4.01 18.57 -17.39
N ALA A 182 -4.58 19.77 -17.61
CA ALA A 182 -3.95 20.84 -18.38
C ALA A 182 -4.01 22.16 -17.60
N LEU A 183 -2.95 22.95 -17.67
CA LEU A 183 -2.92 24.31 -17.11
C LEU A 183 -3.36 25.29 -18.20
N ASN A 184 -4.58 25.81 -18.07
CA ASN A 184 -5.09 26.80 -19.02
C ASN A 184 -4.83 28.21 -18.48
N VAL A 185 -4.17 29.03 -19.28
CA VAL A 185 -3.87 30.43 -18.95
C VAL A 185 -4.49 31.34 -20.00
N ARG A 186 -5.19 32.37 -19.52
CA ARG A 186 -5.78 33.42 -20.36
C ARG A 186 -5.19 34.76 -19.98
N PHE A 187 -4.96 35.59 -20.98
CA PHE A 187 -4.34 36.90 -20.86
C PHE A 187 -5.28 37.97 -21.40
N GLU A 188 -5.39 39.08 -20.69
CA GLU A 188 -6.10 40.27 -21.13
C GLU A 188 -5.10 41.41 -21.32
N PHE A 189 -4.91 41.82 -22.57
CA PHE A 189 -4.05 42.94 -22.94
C PHE A 189 -4.91 44.18 -23.22
N ASP A 190 -4.54 45.31 -22.62
CA ASP A 190 -5.17 46.62 -22.88
C ASP A 190 -6.72 46.61 -22.78
N LYS A 191 -7.30 45.72 -21.95
CA LYS A 191 -8.76 45.50 -21.79
C LYS A 191 -9.50 45.14 -23.09
N LYS A 192 -8.81 44.50 -24.04
CA LYS A 192 -9.37 44.11 -25.34
C LYS A 192 -10.04 42.72 -25.35
N GLY A 193 -10.29 42.14 -24.18
CA GLY A 193 -10.83 40.80 -24.01
C GLY A 193 -9.76 39.75 -23.68
N TRP A 194 -10.24 38.57 -23.28
CA TRP A 194 -9.39 37.44 -22.87
C TRP A 194 -8.92 36.64 -24.07
N ILE A 195 -7.61 36.43 -24.16
CA ILE A 195 -6.94 35.67 -25.21
C ILE A 195 -6.26 34.47 -24.56
N GLY A 196 -6.54 33.26 -25.05
CA GLY A 196 -5.91 32.01 -24.65
C GLY A 196 -4.44 31.92 -25.06
N MET A 197 -3.79 30.81 -24.70
CA MET A 197 -2.38 30.58 -25.02
C MET A 197 -2.16 30.38 -26.53
N ASP A 198 -3.03 29.60 -27.16
CA ASP A 198 -2.90 29.16 -28.56
C ASP A 198 -3.71 30.02 -29.56
N ASP A 199 -4.35 31.08 -29.07
CA ASP A 199 -5.14 31.97 -29.92
C ASP A 199 -4.20 32.82 -30.79
N GLY A 200 -4.21 32.55 -32.10
CA GLY A 200 -3.45 33.29 -33.12
C GLY A 200 -3.85 34.76 -33.27
N GLU A 201 -4.79 35.23 -32.46
CA GLU A 201 -5.27 36.62 -32.41
C GLU A 201 -4.29 37.57 -31.69
N ALA A 202 -3.29 37.02 -30.98
CA ALA A 202 -2.29 37.83 -30.29
C ALA A 202 -1.28 38.47 -31.26
N SER A 203 -1.05 39.78 -31.12
CA SER A 203 0.03 40.50 -31.82
C SER A 203 1.41 39.92 -31.48
N GLY A 204 2.41 40.05 -32.37
CA GLY A 204 3.77 39.56 -32.14
C GLY A 204 4.38 40.04 -30.81
N GLY A 205 4.15 41.30 -30.41
CA GLY A 205 4.57 41.81 -29.10
C GLY A 205 3.85 41.18 -27.91
N GLN A 206 2.56 40.87 -28.07
CA GLN A 206 1.80 40.17 -27.03
C GLN A 206 2.26 38.72 -26.88
N GLN A 207 2.58 38.04 -27.98
CA GLN A 207 3.11 36.67 -27.94
C GLN A 207 4.46 36.57 -27.21
N VAL A 208 5.36 37.54 -27.46
CA VAL A 208 6.63 37.65 -26.73
C VAL A 208 6.37 37.90 -25.24
N MET A 209 5.47 38.83 -24.90
CA MET A 209 5.11 39.12 -23.51
C MET A 209 4.51 37.90 -22.80
N LYS A 210 3.57 37.16 -23.43
CA LYS A 210 3.02 35.91 -22.87
C LYS A 210 4.14 34.93 -22.52
N SER A 211 5.02 34.66 -23.48
CA SER A 211 6.11 33.69 -23.34
C SER A 211 7.09 34.09 -22.24
N LEU A 212 7.49 35.36 -22.22
CA LEU A 212 8.41 35.90 -21.23
C LEU A 212 7.81 35.88 -19.82
N LEU A 213 6.54 36.23 -19.69
CA LEU A 213 5.84 36.27 -18.42
C LEU A 213 5.70 34.87 -17.81
N LEU A 214 5.35 33.86 -18.63
CA LEU A 214 5.31 32.45 -18.22
C LEU A 214 6.69 31.96 -17.78
N LEU A 215 7.75 32.26 -18.54
CA LEU A 215 9.10 31.82 -18.23
C LEU A 215 9.63 32.44 -16.92
N VAL A 216 9.46 33.75 -16.74
CA VAL A 216 9.91 34.45 -15.54
C VAL A 216 9.07 34.03 -14.31
N ALA A 217 7.77 33.74 -14.48
CA ALA A 217 6.92 33.25 -13.39
C ALA A 217 7.39 31.90 -12.83
N LEU A 218 7.94 31.03 -13.69
CA LEU A 218 8.49 29.74 -13.29
C LEU A 218 9.80 29.90 -12.49
N MET A 219 10.62 30.88 -12.86
CA MET A 219 11.90 31.15 -12.21
C MET A 219 11.76 31.94 -10.91
N ARG A 220 10.63 32.64 -10.70
CA ARG A 220 10.42 33.47 -9.53
C ARG A 220 10.27 32.60 -8.28
N ASP A 221 11.32 32.58 -7.47
CA ASP A 221 11.28 32.02 -6.13
C ASP A 221 11.16 33.18 -5.10
N GLU A 222 10.14 33.14 -4.24
CA GLU A 222 9.95 34.14 -3.17
C GLU A 222 11.09 34.11 -2.14
N ASP A 223 11.72 32.94 -1.93
CA ASP A 223 12.75 32.72 -0.91
C ASP A 223 14.17 32.91 -1.45
N ARG A 224 14.35 32.84 -2.78
CA ARG A 224 15.64 33.01 -3.45
C ARG A 224 15.51 33.86 -4.73
N PRO A 225 15.52 35.19 -4.63
CA PRO A 225 15.63 36.07 -5.79
C PRO A 225 17.06 35.99 -6.34
N GLY A 226 17.38 34.92 -7.07
CA GLY A 226 18.74 34.60 -7.49
C GLY A 226 18.74 33.70 -8.71
N GLY A 227 18.25 34.22 -9.84
CA GLY A 227 18.33 33.55 -11.14
C GLY A 227 18.86 34.52 -12.19
N PHE A 228 19.73 34.02 -13.07
CA PHE A 228 20.09 34.70 -14.31
C PHE A 228 19.34 34.07 -15.47
N VAL A 229 18.89 34.88 -16.43
CA VAL A 229 18.18 34.44 -17.62
C VAL A 229 18.97 34.87 -18.85
N PHE A 230 19.31 33.91 -19.71
CA PHE A 230 19.85 34.18 -21.03
C PHE A 230 18.72 34.20 -22.05
N ILE A 231 18.62 35.27 -22.83
CA ILE A 231 17.63 35.35 -23.92
C ILE A 231 18.33 35.82 -25.19
N ASP A 232 18.20 35.01 -26.23
CA ASP A 232 18.71 35.35 -27.56
C ASP A 232 17.66 36.12 -28.34
N GLU A 233 18.03 37.34 -28.72
CA GLU A 233 17.24 38.27 -29.53
C GLU A 233 15.77 38.42 -29.06
N PRO A 234 15.49 38.76 -27.78
CA PRO A 234 14.13 38.88 -27.25
C PRO A 234 13.25 39.91 -27.97
N PHE A 235 13.88 40.83 -28.70
CA PHE A 235 13.23 41.93 -29.39
C PHE A 235 13.08 41.69 -30.89
N ALA A 236 13.44 40.51 -31.38
CA ALA A 236 13.28 40.16 -32.79
C ALA A 236 11.82 40.36 -33.20
N HIS A 237 11.62 41.01 -34.35
CA HIS A 237 10.30 41.25 -34.94
C HIS A 237 9.33 42.10 -34.09
N LEU A 238 9.84 42.86 -33.10
CA LEU A 238 9.04 43.82 -32.34
C LEU A 238 9.15 45.25 -32.88
N ASP A 239 8.05 46.00 -32.81
CA ASP A 239 8.08 47.44 -33.04
C ASP A 239 8.64 48.20 -31.82
N ILE A 240 8.91 49.49 -32.01
CA ILE A 240 9.55 50.34 -30.99
C ILE A 240 8.72 50.37 -29.69
N PHE A 241 7.40 50.46 -29.79
CA PHE A 241 6.51 50.53 -28.63
C PHE A 241 6.51 49.23 -27.81
N ASN A 242 6.51 48.07 -28.46
CA ASN A 242 6.56 46.80 -27.75
C ASN A 242 7.95 46.52 -27.16
N ILE A 243 9.03 46.99 -27.79
CA ILE A 243 10.40 46.93 -27.21
C ILE A 243 10.44 47.69 -25.88
N ASP A 244 9.87 48.90 -25.81
CA ASP A 244 9.86 49.68 -24.58
C ASP A 244 9.01 49.01 -23.48
N LYS A 245 7.87 48.42 -23.84
CA LYS A 245 7.03 47.64 -22.90
C LYS A 245 7.76 46.42 -22.34
N VAL A 246 8.35 45.59 -23.20
CA VAL A 246 9.13 44.41 -22.79
C VAL A 246 10.34 44.83 -21.97
N GLY A 247 11.01 45.92 -22.37
CA GLY A 247 12.16 46.46 -21.66
C GLY A 247 11.84 46.97 -20.25
N ALA A 248 10.71 47.68 -20.10
CA ALA A 248 10.21 48.11 -18.80
C ALA A 248 9.83 46.92 -17.91
N PHE A 249 9.22 45.88 -18.48
CA PHE A 249 8.92 44.63 -17.77
C PHE A 249 10.19 43.94 -17.27
N LEU A 250 11.21 43.77 -18.11
CA LEU A 250 12.48 43.16 -17.73
C LEU A 250 13.23 43.94 -16.64
N LYS A 251 13.00 45.25 -16.52
CA LYS A 251 13.54 46.08 -15.44
C LYS A 251 12.75 45.97 -14.15
N SER A 252 11.44 45.78 -14.22
CA SER A 252 10.59 45.67 -13.04
C SER A 252 10.71 44.30 -12.37
N THR A 253 11.19 43.30 -13.11
CA THR A 253 11.51 41.98 -12.57
C THR A 253 12.83 42.04 -11.78
N ARG A 254 12.85 41.43 -10.59
CA ARG A 254 14.05 41.36 -9.72
C ARG A 254 15.04 40.26 -10.15
N ALA A 255 15.15 40.00 -11.44
CA ALA A 255 16.00 38.94 -11.99
C ALA A 255 17.15 39.53 -12.81
N GLN A 256 18.25 38.77 -12.96
CA GLN A 256 19.37 39.19 -13.79
C GLN A 256 19.17 38.70 -15.22
N TYR A 257 19.29 39.58 -16.21
CA TYR A 257 19.12 39.22 -17.62
C TYR A 257 20.41 39.41 -18.40
N ILE A 258 20.72 38.44 -19.26
CA ILE A 258 21.77 38.55 -20.27
C ILE A 258 21.06 38.40 -21.62
N LEU A 259 21.03 39.49 -22.38
CA LEU A 259 20.34 39.58 -23.65
C LEU A 259 21.36 39.69 -24.76
N THR A 260 21.21 38.89 -25.81
CA THR A 260 21.92 39.08 -27.08
C THR A 260 20.99 39.75 -28.06
N THR A 261 21.44 40.82 -28.70
CA THR A 261 20.63 41.56 -29.66
C THR A 261 21.54 41.99 -30.81
N PRO A 262 21.09 41.89 -32.07
CA PRO A 262 21.88 42.37 -33.19
C PRO A 262 22.04 43.89 -33.08
N ALA A 263 23.11 44.42 -33.69
CA ALA A 263 23.27 45.87 -33.78
C ALA A 263 22.16 46.43 -34.69
N THR A 264 21.20 47.13 -34.10
CA THR A 264 20.11 47.78 -34.83
C THR A 264 20.24 49.30 -34.76
N HIS A 265 19.51 49.99 -35.64
CA HIS A 265 19.38 51.45 -35.59
C HIS A 265 18.51 51.91 -34.41
N ASN A 266 17.74 51.00 -33.80
CA ASN A 266 16.88 51.33 -32.67
C ASN A 266 17.65 51.20 -31.35
N VAL A 267 18.04 52.34 -30.80
CA VAL A 267 18.81 52.40 -29.54
C VAL A 267 17.98 51.91 -28.34
N ASN A 268 16.64 51.91 -28.44
CA ASN A 268 15.76 51.47 -27.35
C ASN A 268 15.92 49.98 -27.02
N VAL A 269 16.47 49.18 -27.94
CA VAL A 269 16.82 47.77 -27.69
C VAL A 269 17.82 47.63 -26.53
N PHE A 270 18.66 48.65 -26.32
CA PHE A 270 19.63 48.70 -25.22
C PHE A 270 19.09 49.44 -23.99
N GLN A 271 17.83 49.90 -24.03
CA GLN A 271 17.20 50.61 -22.92
C GLN A 271 17.22 49.78 -21.62
N PRO A 272 16.96 48.46 -21.63
CA PRO A 272 16.92 47.65 -20.41
C PRO A 272 18.29 47.45 -19.77
N SER A 273 19.36 47.50 -20.57
CA SER A 273 20.71 47.13 -20.15
C SER A 273 21.41 48.22 -19.35
N GLU A 274 21.96 47.84 -18.20
CA GLU A 274 22.92 48.64 -17.42
C GLU A 274 24.34 48.54 -17.96
N LEU A 275 24.68 47.37 -18.52
CA LEU A 275 25.96 47.03 -19.13
C LEU A 275 25.70 46.42 -20.50
N THR A 276 26.29 46.99 -21.53
CA THR A 276 26.22 46.49 -22.92
C THR A 276 27.62 46.15 -23.39
N LEU A 277 27.79 44.90 -23.83
CA LEU A 277 29.03 44.37 -24.38
C LEU A 277 28.89 44.30 -25.91
N VAL A 278 29.69 45.06 -26.64
CA VAL A 278 29.62 45.15 -28.10
C VAL A 278 30.72 44.29 -28.70
N THR A 279 30.30 43.25 -29.41
CA THR A 279 31.16 42.32 -30.14
C THR A 279 31.12 42.61 -31.64
N SER A 280 32.21 42.32 -32.36
CA SER A 280 32.25 42.43 -33.83
C SER A 280 32.86 41.19 -34.46
N LYS A 281 32.48 40.91 -35.72
CA LYS A 281 33.04 39.78 -36.47
C LYS A 281 34.55 39.96 -36.63
N ARG A 282 35.30 38.86 -36.50
CA ARG A 282 36.74 38.85 -36.77
C ARG A 282 37.01 39.32 -38.20
N ARG A 283 37.88 40.32 -38.34
CA ARG A 283 38.25 40.86 -39.65
C ARG A 283 39.02 39.81 -40.46
N PRO A 284 38.83 39.73 -41.79
CA PRO A 284 39.63 38.86 -42.64
C PRO A 284 41.13 39.14 -42.45
N GLY A 285 41.94 38.09 -42.26
CA GLY A 285 43.39 38.20 -42.05
C GLY A 285 43.84 38.52 -40.62
N ALA A 286 42.93 38.83 -39.69
CA ALA A 286 43.28 39.04 -38.29
C ALA A 286 43.37 37.71 -37.52
N THR A 287 44.38 37.57 -36.65
CA THR A 287 44.56 36.40 -35.78
C THR A 287 43.41 36.26 -34.76
N TRP A 288 42.98 37.39 -34.18
CA TRP A 288 41.96 37.45 -33.14
C TRP A 288 40.78 38.35 -33.51
N ALA A 289 39.66 38.18 -32.83
CA ALA A 289 38.53 39.11 -32.92
C ALA A 289 38.93 40.50 -32.38
N GLN A 290 38.20 41.54 -32.79
CA GLN A 290 38.44 42.87 -32.25
C GLN A 290 38.14 42.89 -30.74
N PRO A 291 38.83 43.73 -29.96
CA PRO A 291 38.53 43.90 -28.54
C PRO A 291 37.05 44.24 -28.31
N LEU A 292 36.52 43.72 -27.21
CA LEU A 292 35.14 43.95 -26.82
C LEU A 292 34.94 45.41 -26.38
N ALA A 293 33.98 46.10 -27.00
CA ALA A 293 33.59 47.44 -26.55
C ALA A 293 32.64 47.31 -25.37
N VAL A 294 32.83 48.14 -24.34
CA VAL A 294 32.00 48.12 -23.12
C VAL A 294 31.29 49.47 -23.00
N LEU A 295 29.97 49.43 -22.97
CA LEU A 295 29.11 50.57 -22.72
C LEU A 295 28.43 50.36 -21.38
N ARG A 296 28.60 51.29 -20.44
CA ARG A 296 27.94 51.25 -19.14
C ARG A 296 27.03 52.45 -18.99
N ARG A 297 25.77 52.20 -18.61
CA ARG A 297 24.81 53.27 -18.30
C ARG A 297 25.31 54.02 -17.07
N ARG A 298 25.35 55.36 -17.14
CA ARG A 298 25.62 56.18 -15.95
C ARG A 298 24.46 55.98 -14.98
N ALA A 299 24.78 55.72 -13.70
CA ALA A 299 23.78 55.71 -12.65
C ALA A 299 23.17 57.12 -12.56
N GLU A 300 21.84 57.21 -12.51
CA GLU A 300 21.19 58.47 -12.14
C GLU A 300 21.61 58.79 -10.71
N VAL A 301 22.21 59.97 -10.53
CA VAL A 301 22.52 60.49 -9.20
C VAL A 301 21.17 60.83 -8.57
N ALA A 302 20.82 60.13 -7.49
CA ALA A 302 19.62 60.35 -6.71
C ALA A 302 19.55 61.77 -6.13
#